data_AF-A0A954Y8H5-F1
#
_entry.id   AF-A0A954Y8H5-F1
#
_cell.length_a   1.000
_cell.length_b   1.000
_cell.length_c   1.000
_cell.angle_alpha   90.00
_cell.angle_beta   90.00
_cell.angle_gamma   90.00
#
_symmetry.space_group_name_H-M   'P 1'
#
loop_
_entity.id
_entity.type
_entity.pdbx_description
1 polymer ?
#
loop_
_entity_poly.entity_id
_entity_poly.type
_entity_poly.pdbx_seq_one_letter_code
_entity_poly.pdbx_strand_id
1 'polypeptide(L)'
;MNSPSYSKYYLVGVGILGVLLIGCLGALLFDHLRWRASYPVEREALREAEAAAQQDASSAERLENLVQRQTLESLRLKGRERLFGVVALLATGGLVVLLKRPTPAKPGLPNTLAGCMPRRSGQLVDVEGDPPPAATPASVPRVDLHPVQEIVRRVGHEPHRLIPLLHAVQAEYRYLPATAMEELCRLTGIAPVQAAGVASFYTRFRTKPCGKHLVQVCRGAACHVAGADRVVEELRRGLGIPPDQDTDAQGQATIETVGCMGCCHLAPAVQQDEQLLAHVRVEDLPEIIAHCLEEKPKRRGGYQPFKKSATRCSQDATAAELLTSSEEVAQRIVTGGWSGSGGASLQDYEAQGGFAALAKCLSQMTPEQIIDEVEQSGLRGRGGGGFPSAKKWRLVSQQQGEKYVIANGDEGDPG
;
A
#
# COMPACT_ATOMS: atom_id res chain seq x y z
N MET A 1 -26.40 14.12 49.20
CA MET A 1 -27.02 12.78 49.33
C MET A 1 -25.91 11.74 49.52
N ASN A 2 -25.47 11.52 50.77
CA ASN A 2 -24.54 10.45 51.11
C ASN A 2 -25.36 9.28 51.67
N SER A 3 -25.88 8.43 50.79
CA SER A 3 -26.44 7.14 51.21
C SER A 3 -25.32 6.10 51.26
N PRO A 4 -25.10 5.38 52.38
CA PRO A 4 -24.05 4.35 52.50
C PRO A 4 -24.20 3.19 51.48
N SER A 5 -25.37 3.05 50.84
CA SER A 5 -25.57 2.09 49.74
C SER A 5 -24.78 2.42 48.48
N TYR A 6 -24.57 3.70 48.15
CA TYR A 6 -23.89 4.11 46.91
C TYR A 6 -22.40 3.70 46.90
N SER A 7 -21.75 3.72 48.07
CA SER A 7 -20.36 3.31 48.22
C SER A 7 -20.15 1.80 48.09
N LYS A 8 -21.15 0.98 48.45
CA LYS A 8 -21.07 -0.48 48.34
C LYS A 8 -21.18 -0.93 46.88
N TYR A 9 -22.15 -0.39 46.13
CA TYR A 9 -22.31 -0.72 44.71
C TYR A 9 -21.12 -0.23 43.86
N TYR A 10 -20.52 0.89 44.23
CA TYR A 10 -19.32 1.42 43.59
C TYR A 10 -18.10 0.50 43.76
N LEU A 11 -17.80 0.08 45.00
CA LEU A 11 -16.69 -0.84 45.26
C LEU A 11 -16.90 -2.20 44.58
N VAL A 12 -18.14 -2.70 44.56
CA VAL A 12 -18.49 -3.96 43.87
C VAL A 12 -18.30 -3.83 42.36
N GLY A 13 -18.73 -2.72 41.75
CA GLY A 13 -18.56 -2.47 40.31
C GLY A 13 -17.09 -2.36 39.88
N VAL A 14 -16.27 -1.63 40.66
CA VAL A 14 -14.81 -1.54 40.44
C VAL A 14 -14.15 -2.91 40.59
N GLY A 15 -14.55 -3.71 41.60
CA GLY A 15 -14.04 -5.05 41.82
C GLY A 15 -14.35 -6.01 40.66
N ILE A 16 -15.60 -6.03 40.17
CA ILE A 16 -16.03 -6.89 39.07
C ILE A 16 -15.28 -6.54 37.78
N LEU A 17 -15.19 -5.26 37.43
CA LEU A 17 -14.48 -4.81 36.22
C LEU A 17 -12.97 -5.08 36.31
N GLY A 18 -12.38 -4.95 37.49
CA GLY A 18 -10.97 -5.29 37.73
C GLY A 18 -10.68 -6.78 37.54
N VAL A 19 -11.51 -7.67 38.09
CA VAL A 19 -11.37 -9.13 37.92
C VAL A 19 -11.54 -9.52 36.45
N LEU A 20 -12.49 -8.91 35.75
CA LEU A 20 -12.76 -9.18 34.34
C LEU A 20 -11.59 -8.72 33.44
N LEU A 21 -10.98 -7.57 33.74
CA LEU A 21 -9.78 -7.09 33.05
C LEU A 21 -8.58 -8.04 33.25
N ILE A 22 -8.32 -8.45 34.50
CA ILE A 22 -7.23 -9.38 34.84
C ILE A 22 -7.45 -10.74 34.14
N GLY A 23 -8.69 -11.22 34.11
CA GLY A 23 -9.06 -12.46 33.42
C GLY A 23 -8.80 -12.38 31.90
N CYS A 24 -9.18 -11.27 31.25
CA CYS A 24 -8.94 -11.08 29.82
C CYS A 24 -7.44 -10.99 29.50
N LEU A 25 -6.67 -10.22 30.28
CA LEU A 25 -5.23 -10.10 30.12
C LEU A 25 -4.51 -11.44 30.35
N GLY A 26 -4.96 -12.22 31.34
CA GLY A 26 -4.45 -13.56 31.60
C GLY A 26 -4.72 -14.54 30.45
N ALA A 27 -5.93 -14.49 29.86
CA ALA A 27 -6.28 -15.31 28.70
C ALA A 27 -5.45 -14.96 27.46
N LEU A 28 -5.26 -13.66 27.19
CA LEU A 28 -4.42 -13.18 26.08
C LEU A 28 -2.94 -13.58 26.28
N LEU A 29 -2.42 -13.45 27.50
CA LEU A 29 -1.06 -13.85 27.82
C LEU A 29 -0.86 -15.36 27.67
N PHE A 30 -1.85 -16.16 28.11
CA PHE A 30 -1.82 -17.62 27.95
C PHE A 30 -1.82 -18.02 26.46
N ASP A 31 -2.69 -17.41 25.65
CA ASP A 31 -2.75 -17.67 24.21
C ASP A 31 -1.42 -17.28 23.52
N HIS A 32 -0.82 -16.15 23.90
CA HIS A 32 0.49 -15.73 23.39
C HIS A 32 1.63 -16.70 23.79
N LEU A 33 1.67 -17.13 25.06
CA LEU A 33 2.70 -18.07 25.53
C LEU A 33 2.57 -19.44 24.85
N ARG A 34 1.33 -19.92 24.68
CA ARG A 34 1.06 -21.17 23.96
C ARG A 34 1.49 -21.07 22.50
N TRP A 35 1.13 -19.99 21.80
CA TRP A 35 1.56 -19.76 20.42
C TRP A 35 3.09 -19.73 20.31
N ARG A 36 3.77 -19.02 21.21
CA ARG A 36 5.24 -18.93 21.23
C ARG A 36 5.92 -20.30 21.43
N ALA A 37 5.30 -21.20 22.19
CA ALA A 37 5.82 -22.55 22.42
C ALA A 37 5.58 -23.48 21.22
N SER A 38 4.42 -23.39 20.54
CA SER A 38 4.04 -24.27 19.42
C SER A 38 4.59 -23.82 18.06
N TYR A 39 4.81 -22.51 17.87
CA TYR A 39 5.26 -21.92 16.61
C TYR A 39 6.51 -22.56 15.97
N PRO A 40 7.62 -22.86 16.69
CA PRO A 40 8.79 -23.45 16.05
C PRO A 40 8.52 -24.85 15.48
N VAL A 41 7.76 -25.68 16.20
CA VAL A 41 7.44 -27.06 15.80
C VAL A 41 6.50 -27.08 14.59
N GLU A 42 5.47 -26.24 14.60
CA GLU A 42 4.52 -26.13 13.48
C GLU A 42 5.18 -25.60 12.20
N ARG A 43 6.10 -24.65 12.34
CA ARG A 43 6.84 -24.07 11.21
C ARG A 43 7.79 -25.08 10.56
N GLU A 44 8.42 -25.94 11.35
CA GLU A 44 9.29 -27.00 10.85
C GLU A 44 8.47 -28.07 10.12
N ALA A 45 7.35 -28.51 10.71
CA ALA A 45 6.43 -29.45 10.07
C ALA A 45 5.85 -28.93 8.74
N LEU A 46 5.55 -27.63 8.64
CA LEU A 46 5.07 -27.02 7.39
C LEU A 46 6.15 -27.01 6.31
N ARG A 47 7.40 -26.66 6.68
CA ARG A 47 8.54 -26.68 5.74
C ARG A 47 8.86 -28.08 5.23
N GLU A 48 8.80 -29.08 6.11
CA GLU A 48 8.98 -30.48 5.71
C GLU A 48 7.86 -30.94 4.76
N ALA A 49 6.62 -30.56 5.03
CA ALA A 49 5.48 -30.88 4.17
C ALA A 49 5.55 -30.15 2.81
N GLU A 50 5.98 -28.89 2.79
CA GLU A 50 6.23 -28.13 1.55
C GLU A 50 7.34 -28.76 0.71
N ALA A 51 8.45 -29.15 1.35
CA ALA A 51 9.56 -29.82 0.67
C ALA A 51 9.16 -31.19 0.10
N ALA A 52 8.32 -31.94 0.83
CA ALA A 52 7.78 -33.22 0.35
C ALA A 52 6.79 -33.04 -0.81
N ALA A 53 5.89 -32.05 -0.74
CA ALA A 53 4.92 -31.77 -1.81
C ALA A 53 5.57 -31.26 -3.10
N GLN A 54 6.76 -30.67 -3.02
CA GLN A 54 7.56 -30.30 -4.20
C GLN A 54 8.16 -31.50 -4.93
N GLN A 55 8.35 -32.62 -4.24
CA GLN A 55 8.99 -33.83 -4.79
C GLN A 55 7.98 -34.92 -5.17
N ASP A 56 6.83 -34.98 -4.51
CA ASP A 56 5.80 -36.01 -4.72
C ASP A 56 4.38 -35.42 -4.63
N ALA A 57 3.61 -35.59 -5.70
CA ALA A 57 2.22 -35.16 -5.79
C ALA A 57 1.30 -35.85 -4.76
N SER A 58 1.66 -37.07 -4.28
CA SER A 58 0.88 -37.77 -3.25
C SER A 58 0.97 -37.09 -1.87
N SER A 59 1.96 -36.21 -1.67
CA SER A 59 2.14 -35.44 -0.44
C SER A 59 1.38 -34.10 -0.42
N ALA A 60 0.74 -33.71 -1.53
CA ALA A 60 -0.01 -32.45 -1.62
C ALA A 60 -1.23 -32.42 -0.68
N GLU A 61 -1.94 -33.53 -0.54
CA GLU A 61 -3.09 -33.65 0.37
C GLU A 61 -2.68 -33.48 1.85
N ARG A 62 -1.48 -33.95 2.21
CA ARG A 62 -0.94 -33.77 3.56
C ARG A 62 -0.61 -32.31 3.86
N LEU A 63 -0.04 -31.60 2.87
CA LEU A 63 0.23 -30.16 2.99
C LEU A 63 -1.06 -29.36 3.11
N GLU A 64 -2.06 -29.65 2.27
CA GLU A 64 -3.36 -28.96 2.30
C GLU A 64 -4.06 -29.13 3.67
N ASN A 65 -4.07 -30.34 4.22
CA ASN A 65 -4.63 -30.61 5.55
C ASN A 65 -3.89 -29.83 6.67
N LEU A 66 -2.57 -29.71 6.59
CA LEU A 66 -1.78 -28.94 7.57
C LEU A 66 -2.06 -27.44 7.45
N VAL A 67 -2.11 -26.91 6.23
CA VAL A 67 -2.43 -25.49 5.96
C VAL A 67 -3.85 -25.15 6.43
N GLN A 68 -4.84 -26.00 6.14
CA GLN A 68 -6.22 -25.81 6.58
C GLN A 68 -6.32 -25.82 8.12
N ARG A 69 -5.64 -26.75 8.78
CA ARG A 69 -5.62 -26.82 10.25
C ARG A 69 -5.00 -25.56 10.87
N GLN A 70 -3.86 -25.10 10.34
CA GLN A 70 -3.18 -23.89 10.83
C GLN A 70 -4.04 -22.63 10.59
N THR A 71 -4.77 -22.59 9.47
CA THR A 71 -5.71 -21.52 9.14
C THR A 71 -6.87 -21.48 10.16
N LEU A 72 -7.47 -22.63 10.46
CA LEU A 72 -8.56 -22.73 11.45
C LEU A 72 -8.10 -22.35 12.87
N GLU A 73 -6.93 -22.81 13.28
CA GLU A 73 -6.35 -22.46 14.59
C GLU A 73 -6.04 -20.96 14.68
N SER A 74 -5.50 -20.37 13.61
CA SER A 74 -5.25 -18.93 13.50
C SER A 74 -6.54 -18.10 13.57
N LEU A 75 -7.60 -18.56 12.91
CA LEU A 75 -8.92 -17.91 12.96
C LEU A 75 -9.53 -17.97 14.37
N ARG A 76 -9.40 -19.10 15.07
CA ARG A 76 -9.87 -19.26 16.46
C ARG A 76 -9.11 -18.33 17.42
N LEU A 77 -7.79 -18.23 17.28
CA LEU A 77 -6.96 -17.33 18.07
C LEU A 77 -7.35 -15.86 17.83
N LYS A 78 -7.43 -15.43 16.56
CA LYS A 78 -7.87 -14.06 16.20
C LYS A 78 -9.28 -13.74 16.72
N GLY A 79 -10.20 -14.72 16.70
CA GLY A 79 -11.54 -14.57 17.24
C GLY A 79 -11.53 -14.34 18.76
N ARG A 80 -10.74 -15.12 19.50
CA ARG A 80 -10.54 -14.96 20.95
C ARG A 80 -9.87 -13.65 21.30
N GLU A 81 -8.83 -13.26 20.58
CA GLU A 81 -8.12 -11.99 20.78
C GLU A 81 -9.06 -10.79 20.60
N ARG A 82 -9.89 -10.81 19.55
CA ARG A 82 -10.91 -9.78 19.33
C ARG A 82 -11.92 -9.73 20.47
N LEU A 83 -12.42 -10.88 20.91
CA LEU A 83 -13.38 -10.96 22.00
C LEU A 83 -12.78 -10.41 23.30
N PHE A 84 -11.63 -10.93 23.74
CA PHE A 84 -10.99 -10.49 24.98
C PHE A 84 -10.50 -9.04 24.89
N GLY A 85 -10.04 -8.59 23.72
CA GLY A 85 -9.66 -7.20 23.47
C GLY A 85 -10.83 -6.23 23.62
N VAL A 86 -11.99 -6.53 23.03
CA VAL A 86 -13.21 -5.73 23.19
C VAL A 86 -13.69 -5.72 24.64
N VAL A 87 -13.70 -6.89 25.29
CA VAL A 87 -14.12 -7.01 26.69
C VAL A 87 -13.19 -6.21 27.62
N ALA A 88 -11.87 -6.29 27.43
CA ALA A 88 -10.90 -5.51 28.19
C ALA A 88 -11.05 -4.00 27.95
N LEU A 89 -11.33 -3.57 26.71
CA LEU A 89 -11.54 -2.17 26.37
C LEU A 89 -12.82 -1.61 27.01
N LEU A 90 -13.92 -2.36 26.97
CA LEU A 90 -15.16 -2.00 27.66
C LEU A 90 -14.99 -1.97 29.18
N ALA A 91 -14.25 -2.93 29.74
CA ALA A 91 -13.96 -2.98 31.17
C ALA A 91 -13.12 -1.78 31.62
N THR A 92 -12.10 -1.42 30.84
CA THR A 92 -11.26 -0.24 31.07
C THR A 92 -12.08 1.04 30.98
N GLY A 93 -12.94 1.18 29.96
CA GLY A 93 -13.85 2.32 29.81
C GLY A 93 -14.80 2.46 31.00
N GLY A 94 -15.41 1.35 31.45
CA GLY A 94 -16.26 1.32 32.64
C GLY A 94 -15.50 1.71 33.91
N LEU A 95 -14.26 1.23 34.07
CA LEU A 95 -13.41 1.58 35.20
C LEU A 95 -13.05 3.08 35.21
N VAL A 96 -12.72 3.66 34.05
CA VAL A 96 -12.43 5.10 33.91
C VAL A 96 -13.66 5.94 34.24
N VAL A 97 -14.85 5.52 33.81
CA VAL A 97 -16.12 6.21 34.12
C VAL A 97 -16.41 6.17 35.61
N LEU A 98 -16.19 5.03 36.28
CA LEU A 98 -16.37 4.93 37.72
C LEU A 98 -15.32 5.78 38.46
N LEU A 99 -14.05 5.75 38.05
CA LEU A 99 -12.96 6.49 38.70
C LEU A 99 -13.03 8.02 38.50
N LYS A 100 -13.66 8.50 37.42
CA LYS A 100 -13.90 9.94 37.22
C LYS A 100 -15.01 10.43 38.15
N ARG A 101 -14.64 11.03 39.29
CA ARG A 101 -15.57 11.81 40.13
C ARG A 101 -16.12 13.01 39.35
N PRO A 102 -17.40 13.39 39.52
CA PRO A 102 -17.92 14.62 38.94
C PRO A 102 -17.24 15.83 39.59
N THR A 103 -16.55 16.64 38.78
CA THR A 103 -16.15 18.00 39.17
C THR A 103 -17.37 18.91 39.25
N PRO A 104 -17.48 19.83 40.22
CA PRO A 104 -18.60 20.77 40.27
C PRO A 104 -18.60 21.64 39.01
N ALA A 105 -19.78 21.78 38.40
CA ALA A 105 -19.99 22.55 37.19
C ALA A 105 -19.63 24.04 37.40
N LYS A 106 -18.93 24.64 36.43
CA LYS A 106 -18.81 26.10 36.32
C LYS A 106 -20.21 26.70 36.03
N PRO A 107 -20.53 27.91 36.54
CA PRO A 107 -21.82 28.56 36.27
C PRO A 107 -21.96 28.88 34.78
N GLY A 108 -23.14 28.62 34.24
CA GLY A 108 -23.44 28.66 32.81
C GLY A 108 -23.49 30.07 32.20
N LEU A 109 -23.16 30.14 30.91
CA LEU A 109 -23.63 31.19 30.01
C LEU A 109 -24.91 30.72 29.29
N PRO A 110 -25.84 31.63 28.95
CA PRO A 110 -27.16 31.27 28.48
C PRO A 110 -27.14 30.70 27.06
N ASN A 111 -27.74 29.52 26.90
CA ASN A 111 -28.02 28.89 25.61
C ASN A 111 -29.06 29.72 24.83
N THR A 112 -28.62 30.34 23.74
CA THR A 112 -29.49 30.68 22.62
C THR A 112 -29.13 29.74 21.46
N LEU A 113 -30.14 29.33 20.69
CA LEU A 113 -30.12 28.33 19.60
C LEU A 113 -30.51 26.90 20.01
N ALA A 114 -31.65 26.78 20.69
CA ALA A 114 -32.54 25.63 20.53
C ALA A 114 -33.52 25.93 19.39
N GLY A 115 -33.37 25.27 18.24
CA GLY A 115 -34.33 25.43 17.14
C GLY A 115 -33.85 24.96 15.77
N CYS A 116 -33.55 23.68 15.62
CA CYS A 116 -33.79 22.86 14.41
C CYS A 116 -32.88 21.62 14.41
N MET A 117 -33.37 20.48 14.89
CA MET A 117 -33.01 19.18 14.33
C MET A 117 -34.21 18.22 14.43
N PRO A 118 -34.49 17.43 13.38
CA PRO A 118 -35.67 16.56 13.34
C PRO A 118 -35.48 15.34 14.25
N ARG A 119 -36.58 14.91 14.89
CA ARG A 119 -36.65 13.67 15.67
C ARG A 119 -36.52 12.47 14.74
N ARG A 120 -35.48 11.65 14.90
CA ARG A 120 -35.48 10.25 14.45
C ARG A 120 -36.10 9.39 15.55
N SER A 121 -37.36 9.06 15.41
CA SER A 121 -37.97 7.88 16.06
C SER A 121 -37.68 6.67 15.17
N GLY A 122 -36.67 5.88 15.55
CA GLY A 122 -36.36 4.59 14.92
C GLY A 122 -36.64 3.47 15.91
N GLN A 123 -37.81 2.87 15.80
CA GLN A 123 -38.18 1.61 16.43
C GLN A 123 -37.26 0.52 15.85
N LEU A 124 -36.64 -0.31 16.70
CA LEU A 124 -36.00 -1.55 16.27
C LEU A 124 -37.11 -2.50 15.81
N VAL A 125 -37.10 -2.84 14.53
CA VAL A 125 -37.95 -3.88 13.94
C VAL A 125 -37.02 -5.06 13.69
N ASP A 126 -37.33 -6.20 14.30
CA ASP A 126 -36.69 -7.48 14.01
C ASP A 126 -37.02 -7.88 12.57
N VAL A 127 -36.00 -8.06 11.73
CA VAL A 127 -36.15 -8.58 10.37
C VAL A 127 -35.66 -10.03 10.38
N GLU A 128 -36.56 -10.95 10.69
CA GLU A 128 -36.47 -12.32 10.19
C GLU A 128 -36.92 -12.29 8.72
N GLY A 129 -35.94 -12.32 7.81
CA GLY A 129 -36.15 -12.47 6.38
C GLY A 129 -35.03 -13.35 5.82
N ASP A 130 -35.42 -14.35 5.03
CA ASP A 130 -34.48 -15.22 4.33
C ASP A 130 -33.41 -14.42 3.59
N PRO A 131 -32.15 -14.91 3.54
CA PRO A 131 -31.09 -14.22 2.82
C PRO A 131 -31.52 -13.98 1.37
N PRO A 132 -31.30 -12.77 0.82
CA PRO A 132 -31.65 -12.50 -0.57
C PRO A 132 -30.93 -13.52 -1.46
N PRO A 133 -31.58 -14.01 -2.53
CA PRO A 133 -30.97 -14.98 -3.42
C PRO A 133 -29.63 -14.43 -3.90
N ALA A 134 -28.60 -15.27 -3.83
CA ALA A 134 -27.27 -14.96 -4.34
C ALA A 134 -27.42 -14.33 -5.72
N ALA A 135 -26.95 -13.09 -5.87
CA ALA A 135 -26.95 -12.39 -7.14
C ALA A 135 -26.33 -13.34 -8.17
N THR A 136 -27.09 -13.64 -9.22
CA THR A 136 -26.62 -14.39 -10.39
C THR A 136 -25.29 -13.78 -10.80
N PRO A 137 -24.19 -14.55 -10.97
CA PRO A 137 -22.91 -13.98 -11.34
C PRO A 137 -23.12 -13.17 -12.62
N ALA A 138 -22.89 -11.86 -12.54
CA ALA A 138 -22.95 -10.98 -13.69
C ALA A 138 -22.11 -11.63 -14.79
N SER A 139 -22.70 -11.86 -15.96
CA SER A 139 -22.04 -12.51 -17.08
C SER A 139 -20.67 -11.87 -17.30
N VAL A 140 -19.60 -12.66 -17.20
CA VAL A 140 -18.23 -12.18 -17.40
C VAL A 140 -18.21 -11.38 -18.71
N PRO A 141 -17.77 -10.10 -18.70
CA PRO A 141 -17.72 -9.30 -19.92
C PRO A 141 -16.97 -10.09 -21.00
N ARG A 142 -17.55 -10.23 -22.19
CA ARG A 142 -16.83 -10.87 -23.30
C ARG A 142 -15.66 -9.98 -23.68
N VAL A 143 -14.45 -10.44 -23.35
CA VAL A 143 -13.21 -9.74 -23.68
C VAL A 143 -12.74 -10.19 -25.05
N ASP A 144 -12.42 -9.24 -25.93
CA ASP A 144 -11.73 -9.52 -27.18
C ASP A 144 -10.30 -10.00 -26.90
N LEU A 145 -9.94 -11.16 -27.43
CA LEU A 145 -8.65 -11.80 -27.20
C LEU A 145 -7.61 -11.46 -28.28
N HIS A 146 -8.00 -10.78 -29.36
CA HIS A 146 -7.08 -10.39 -30.43
C HIS A 146 -5.89 -9.55 -29.91
N PRO A 147 -6.06 -8.59 -28.98
CA PRO A 147 -4.94 -7.84 -28.42
C PRO A 147 -3.90 -8.72 -27.69
N VAL A 148 -4.32 -9.80 -27.02
CA VAL A 148 -3.39 -10.73 -26.34
C VAL A 148 -2.42 -11.36 -27.32
N GLN A 149 -2.91 -11.76 -28.50
CA GLN A 149 -2.07 -12.35 -29.55
C GLN A 149 -1.02 -11.35 -30.03
N GLU A 150 -1.40 -10.09 -30.24
CA GLU A 150 -0.48 -9.05 -30.67
C GLU A 150 0.54 -8.69 -29.58
N ILE A 151 0.12 -8.67 -28.31
CA ILE A 151 1.01 -8.47 -27.17
C ILE A 151 2.09 -9.57 -27.13
N VAL A 152 1.71 -10.84 -27.28
CA VAL A 152 2.68 -11.95 -27.28
C VAL A 152 3.64 -11.85 -28.46
N ARG A 153 3.17 -11.49 -29.66
CA ARG A 153 4.05 -11.28 -30.83
C ARG A 153 5.07 -10.17 -30.60
N ARG A 154 4.66 -9.08 -29.94
CA ARG A 154 5.53 -7.91 -29.69
C ARG A 154 6.49 -8.11 -28.53
N VAL A 155 6.04 -8.71 -27.43
CA VAL A 155 6.80 -8.78 -26.17
C VAL A 155 7.64 -10.07 -26.08
N GLY A 156 7.20 -11.14 -26.72
CA GLY A 156 7.81 -12.47 -26.63
C GLY A 156 6.95 -13.46 -25.84
N HIS A 157 7.46 -14.68 -25.70
CA HIS A 157 6.76 -15.80 -25.09
C HIS A 157 7.54 -16.46 -23.95
N GLU A 158 8.76 -16.02 -23.70
CA GLU A 158 9.68 -16.62 -22.75
C GLU A 158 9.23 -16.37 -21.29
N PRO A 159 9.44 -17.32 -20.35
CA PRO A 159 8.99 -17.17 -18.96
C PRO A 159 9.52 -15.91 -18.24
N HIS A 160 10.73 -15.46 -18.56
CA HIS A 160 11.32 -14.25 -17.98
C HIS A 160 10.63 -12.95 -18.46
N ARG A 161 9.75 -13.02 -19.47
CA ARG A 161 8.94 -11.91 -20.00
C ARG A 161 7.57 -11.81 -19.34
N LEU A 162 7.24 -12.65 -18.35
CA LEU A 162 5.93 -12.69 -17.71
C LEU A 162 5.49 -11.32 -17.18
N ILE A 163 6.32 -10.64 -16.37
CA ILE A 163 5.98 -9.30 -15.83
C ILE A 163 5.70 -8.28 -16.96
N PRO A 164 6.58 -8.12 -17.97
CA PRO A 164 6.28 -7.29 -19.15
C PRO A 164 4.97 -7.66 -19.88
N LEU A 165 4.68 -8.94 -20.03
CA LEU A 165 3.45 -9.42 -20.66
C LEU A 165 2.21 -9.02 -19.84
N LEU A 166 2.25 -9.20 -18.52
CA LEU A 166 1.16 -8.78 -17.63
C LEU A 166 0.95 -7.26 -17.68
N HIS A 167 2.03 -6.47 -17.72
CA HIS A 167 1.90 -5.02 -17.90
C HIS A 167 1.23 -4.65 -19.22
N ALA A 168 1.59 -5.33 -20.32
CA ALA A 168 0.99 -5.06 -21.63
C ALA A 168 -0.50 -5.45 -21.68
N VAL A 169 -0.87 -6.59 -21.08
CA VAL A 169 -2.28 -6.99 -20.95
C VAL A 169 -3.06 -6.00 -20.09
N GLN A 170 -2.51 -5.60 -18.94
CA GLN A 170 -3.15 -4.61 -18.08
C GLN A 170 -3.26 -3.23 -18.74
N ALA A 171 -2.28 -2.81 -19.53
CA ALA A 171 -2.37 -1.54 -20.26
C ALA A 171 -3.51 -1.54 -21.28
N GLU A 172 -3.76 -2.68 -21.92
CA GLU A 172 -4.84 -2.86 -22.89
C GLU A 172 -6.22 -2.90 -22.22
N TYR A 173 -6.38 -3.78 -21.21
CA TYR A 173 -7.68 -4.05 -20.60
C TYR A 173 -7.95 -3.23 -19.34
N ARG A 174 -6.97 -2.48 -18.82
CA ARG A 174 -6.95 -1.79 -17.50
C ARG A 174 -6.96 -2.71 -16.27
N TYR A 175 -6.99 -4.01 -16.49
CA TYR A 175 -6.86 -5.07 -15.48
C TYR A 175 -6.38 -6.35 -16.17
N LEU A 176 -6.32 -7.46 -15.44
CA LEU A 176 -5.99 -8.78 -15.97
C LEU A 176 -7.25 -9.67 -16.02
N PRO A 177 -8.03 -9.65 -17.13
CA PRO A 177 -9.16 -10.56 -17.30
C PRO A 177 -8.73 -12.03 -17.26
N ALA A 178 -9.51 -12.87 -16.58
CA ALA A 178 -9.24 -14.31 -16.50
C ALA A 178 -9.10 -14.95 -17.90
N THR A 179 -10.00 -14.64 -18.82
CA THR A 179 -9.97 -15.15 -20.21
C THR A 179 -8.74 -14.69 -20.99
N ALA A 180 -8.29 -13.44 -20.78
CA ALA A 180 -7.07 -12.92 -21.41
C ALA A 180 -5.81 -13.58 -20.82
N MET A 181 -5.81 -13.84 -19.52
CA MET A 181 -4.73 -14.53 -18.82
C MET A 181 -4.61 -16.01 -19.25
N GLU A 182 -5.75 -16.69 -19.43
CA GLU A 182 -5.80 -18.06 -19.96
C GLU A 182 -5.21 -18.12 -21.38
N GLU A 183 -5.62 -17.21 -22.26
CA GLU A 183 -5.10 -17.13 -23.63
C GLU A 183 -3.60 -16.79 -23.64
N LEU A 184 -3.17 -15.86 -22.78
CA LEU A 184 -1.75 -15.53 -22.61
C LEU A 184 -0.94 -16.77 -22.22
N CYS A 185 -1.41 -17.54 -21.22
CA CYS A 185 -0.74 -18.77 -20.79
C CYS A 185 -0.70 -19.81 -21.91
N ARG A 186 -1.79 -19.95 -22.67
CA ARG A 186 -1.87 -20.87 -23.82
C ARG A 186 -0.87 -20.52 -24.92
N LEU A 187 -0.73 -19.24 -25.24
CA LEU A 187 0.16 -18.75 -26.31
C LEU A 187 1.64 -18.80 -25.91
N THR A 188 1.94 -18.61 -24.62
CA THR A 188 3.32 -18.53 -24.13
C THR A 188 3.84 -19.85 -23.58
N GLY A 189 2.95 -20.78 -23.23
CA GLY A 189 3.29 -22.02 -22.52
C GLY A 189 3.62 -21.80 -21.04
N ILE A 190 3.46 -20.58 -20.51
CA ILE A 190 3.66 -20.28 -19.08
C ILE A 190 2.52 -20.92 -18.28
N ALA A 191 2.86 -21.56 -17.17
CA ALA A 191 1.88 -22.23 -16.33
C ALA A 191 0.88 -21.22 -15.70
N PRO A 192 -0.44 -21.47 -15.74
CA PRO A 192 -1.44 -20.57 -15.16
C PRO A 192 -1.20 -20.24 -13.68
N VAL A 193 -0.72 -21.22 -12.90
CA VAL A 193 -0.37 -21.03 -11.48
C VAL A 193 0.79 -20.05 -11.30
N GLN A 194 1.76 -20.04 -12.20
CA GLN A 194 2.88 -19.12 -12.16
C GLN A 194 2.42 -17.70 -12.50
N ALA A 195 1.60 -17.55 -13.54
CA ALA A 195 1.04 -16.26 -13.93
C ALA A 195 0.14 -15.68 -12.83
N ALA A 196 -0.73 -16.50 -12.23
CA ALA A 196 -1.58 -16.11 -11.11
C ALA A 196 -0.74 -15.76 -9.87
N GLY A 197 0.30 -16.52 -9.57
CA GLY A 197 1.23 -16.25 -8.48
C GLY A 197 1.87 -14.87 -8.61
N VAL A 198 2.44 -14.56 -9.78
CA VAL A 198 3.05 -13.25 -10.06
C VAL A 198 2.01 -12.12 -10.00
N ALA A 199 0.85 -12.30 -10.62
CA ALA A 199 -0.22 -11.31 -10.60
C ALA A 199 -0.73 -11.02 -9.17
N SER A 200 -0.77 -12.03 -8.30
CA SER A 200 -1.20 -11.86 -6.90
C SER A 200 -0.11 -11.28 -5.99
N PHE A 201 1.16 -11.51 -6.31
CA PHE A 201 2.30 -11.03 -5.52
C PHE A 201 2.52 -9.53 -5.67
N TYR A 202 2.46 -9.00 -6.89
CA TYR A 202 2.65 -7.56 -7.13
C TYR A 202 1.32 -6.82 -7.02
N THR A 203 1.22 -5.92 -6.04
CA THR A 203 0.02 -5.11 -5.78
C THR A 203 -0.40 -4.23 -6.97
N ARG A 204 0.52 -3.95 -7.90
CA ARG A 204 0.26 -3.14 -9.10
C ARG A 204 -0.59 -3.87 -10.14
N PHE A 205 -0.66 -5.20 -10.10
CA PHE A 205 -1.50 -5.98 -11.00
C PHE A 205 -2.92 -6.09 -10.43
N ARG A 206 -3.89 -5.58 -11.18
CA ARG A 206 -5.31 -5.67 -10.83
C ARG A 206 -5.94 -6.86 -11.53
N THR A 207 -6.58 -7.72 -10.76
CA THR A 207 -7.40 -8.83 -11.26
C THR A 207 -8.89 -8.48 -11.31
N LYS A 208 -9.28 -7.33 -10.73
CA LYS A 208 -10.64 -6.80 -10.78
C LYS A 208 -10.74 -5.69 -11.82
N PRO A 209 -11.91 -5.54 -12.48
CA PRO A 209 -12.15 -4.43 -13.39
C PRO A 209 -11.77 -3.08 -12.76
N CYS A 210 -11.28 -2.18 -13.60
CA CYS A 210 -10.93 -0.82 -13.25
C CYS A 210 -11.84 0.13 -14.03
N GLY A 211 -12.27 1.22 -13.36
CA GLY A 211 -12.95 2.33 -13.99
C GLY A 211 -12.07 3.01 -15.05
N LYS A 212 -12.65 3.96 -15.78
CA LYS A 212 -11.91 4.74 -16.79
C LYS A 212 -10.74 5.53 -16.18
N HIS A 213 -10.90 6.00 -14.95
CA HIS A 213 -9.91 6.74 -14.18
C HIS A 213 -9.48 5.97 -12.93
N LEU A 214 -8.19 5.93 -12.64
CA LEU A 214 -7.63 5.32 -11.43
C LEU A 214 -7.06 6.40 -10.52
N VAL A 215 -7.63 6.54 -9.32
CA VAL A 215 -7.18 7.47 -8.29
C VAL A 215 -6.51 6.68 -7.17
N GLN A 216 -5.20 6.84 -7.03
CA GLN A 216 -4.38 6.16 -6.04
C GLN A 216 -3.98 7.15 -4.95
N VAL A 217 -4.33 6.86 -3.71
CA VAL A 217 -4.00 7.71 -2.56
C VAL A 217 -2.84 7.07 -1.80
N CYS A 218 -1.74 7.82 -1.65
CA CYS A 218 -0.59 7.38 -0.88
C CYS A 218 -0.96 7.28 0.61
N ARG A 219 -0.69 6.12 1.23
CA ARG A 219 -0.83 5.91 2.67
C ARG A 219 0.51 5.61 3.35
N GLY A 220 1.61 6.06 2.75
CA GLY A 220 2.91 6.12 3.42
C GLY A 220 2.84 6.99 4.69
N ALA A 221 3.78 6.82 5.61
CA ALA A 221 3.74 7.43 6.94
C ALA A 221 3.51 8.96 6.90
N ALA A 222 4.23 9.69 6.05
CA ALA A 222 4.06 11.13 5.87
C ALA A 222 2.64 11.51 5.40
N CYS A 223 2.10 10.80 4.40
CA CYS A 223 0.76 11.05 3.89
C CYS A 223 -0.32 10.67 4.90
N HIS A 224 -0.13 9.59 5.65
CA HIS A 224 -1.04 9.19 6.73
C HIS A 224 -1.15 10.29 7.80
N VAL A 225 -0.02 10.80 8.29
CA VAL A 225 0.02 11.91 9.26
C VAL A 225 -0.56 13.20 8.67
N ALA A 226 -0.33 13.46 7.38
CA ALA A 226 -0.89 14.61 6.67
C ALA A 226 -2.41 14.49 6.38
N GLY A 227 -3.05 13.38 6.78
CA GLY A 227 -4.51 13.22 6.69
C GLY A 227 -5.02 12.53 5.43
N ALA A 228 -4.20 11.70 4.77
CA ALA A 228 -4.61 10.92 3.59
C ALA A 228 -5.89 10.10 3.80
N ASP A 229 -6.15 9.61 5.02
CA ASP A 229 -7.38 8.85 5.31
C ASP A 229 -8.65 9.68 5.09
N ARG A 230 -8.60 10.99 5.40
CA ARG A 230 -9.71 11.92 5.13
C ARG A 230 -9.90 12.14 3.64
N VAL A 231 -8.80 12.21 2.88
CA VAL A 231 -8.83 12.32 1.41
C VAL A 231 -9.53 11.11 0.81
N VAL A 232 -9.20 9.89 1.26
CA VAL A 232 -9.85 8.66 0.77
C VAL A 232 -11.34 8.65 1.09
N GLU A 233 -11.74 9.01 2.32
CA GLU A 233 -13.14 9.01 2.73
C GLU A 233 -13.99 9.97 1.89
N GLU A 234 -13.51 11.20 1.70
CA GLU A 234 -14.24 12.23 0.96
C GLU A 234 -14.27 11.94 -0.56
N LEU A 235 -13.20 11.37 -1.13
CA LEU A 235 -13.23 10.88 -2.52
C LEU A 235 -14.27 9.77 -2.71
N ARG A 236 -14.31 8.80 -1.78
CA ARG A 236 -15.31 7.71 -1.82
C ARG A 236 -16.73 8.24 -1.70
N ARG A 237 -16.96 9.18 -0.78
CA ARG A 237 -18.27 9.82 -0.61
C ARG A 237 -18.67 10.59 -1.87
N GLY A 238 -17.75 11.36 -2.45
CA GLY A 238 -18.00 12.18 -3.64
C GLY A 238 -18.28 11.35 -4.90
N LEU A 239 -17.64 10.19 -5.04
CA LEU A 239 -17.86 9.26 -6.16
C LEU A 239 -18.95 8.20 -5.86
N GLY A 240 -19.52 8.20 -4.65
CA GLY A 240 -20.55 7.24 -4.25
C GLY A 240 -20.06 5.80 -4.18
N ILE A 241 -18.78 5.57 -3.86
CA ILE A 241 -18.17 4.24 -3.80
C ILE A 241 -18.34 3.62 -2.40
N PRO A 242 -19.05 2.48 -2.27
CA PRO A 242 -19.20 1.79 -0.99
C PRO A 242 -17.87 1.31 -0.38
N PRO A 243 -17.79 1.09 0.95
CA PRO A 243 -16.56 0.63 1.62
C PRO A 243 -16.01 -0.72 1.12
N ASP A 244 -16.89 -1.60 0.62
CA ASP A 244 -16.56 -2.95 0.11
C ASP A 244 -16.17 -2.96 -1.37
N GLN A 245 -16.27 -1.82 -2.05
CA GLN A 245 -15.92 -1.67 -3.46
C GLN A 245 -14.79 -0.66 -3.62
N ASP A 246 -14.11 -0.70 -4.76
CA ASP A 246 -13.09 0.29 -5.12
C ASP A 246 -13.48 1.11 -6.34
N THR A 247 -14.50 0.68 -7.10
CA THR A 247 -14.92 1.28 -8.35
C THR A 247 -16.37 1.77 -8.22
N ASP A 248 -16.68 2.90 -8.82
CA ASP A 248 -18.03 3.45 -8.85
C ASP A 248 -19.00 2.58 -9.67
N ALA A 249 -20.30 2.70 -9.40
CA ALA A 249 -21.33 1.90 -10.07
C ALA A 249 -21.39 2.15 -11.59
N GLN A 250 -20.87 3.28 -12.06
CA GLN A 250 -20.85 3.67 -13.47
C GLN A 250 -19.54 3.27 -14.18
N GLY A 251 -18.57 2.69 -13.48
CA GLY A 251 -17.27 2.31 -14.03
C GLY A 251 -16.45 3.50 -14.56
N GLN A 252 -16.68 4.71 -14.06
CA GLN A 252 -15.88 5.88 -14.42
C GLN A 252 -14.61 5.98 -13.59
N ALA A 253 -14.65 5.63 -12.30
CA ALA A 253 -13.56 5.89 -11.37
C ALA A 253 -13.29 4.73 -10.41
N THR A 254 -12.01 4.42 -10.19
CA THR A 254 -11.54 3.48 -9.16
C THR A 254 -10.66 4.21 -8.17
N ILE A 255 -10.91 4.05 -6.87
CA ILE A 255 -10.07 4.56 -5.78
C ILE A 255 -9.29 3.41 -5.15
N GLU A 256 -7.96 3.53 -5.16
CA GLU A 256 -7.05 2.60 -4.53
C GLU A 256 -6.19 3.31 -3.47
N THR A 257 -5.84 2.59 -2.40
CA THR A 257 -4.84 3.05 -1.44
C THR A 257 -3.54 2.31 -1.69
N VAL A 258 -2.44 3.03 -1.84
CA VAL A 258 -1.12 2.43 -2.10
C VAL A 258 -0.14 2.76 -0.97
N GLY A 259 1.00 2.06 -0.96
CA GLY A 259 2.12 2.36 -0.08
C GLY A 259 2.77 3.71 -0.38
N CYS A 260 4.00 3.90 0.13
CA CYS A 260 4.77 5.11 -0.18
C CYS A 260 5.00 5.22 -1.70
N MET A 261 4.76 6.41 -2.25
CA MET A 261 5.04 6.72 -3.67
C MET A 261 6.41 7.39 -3.88
N GLY A 262 7.29 7.42 -2.87
CA GLY A 262 8.62 8.06 -2.96
C GLY A 262 8.59 9.60 -3.03
N CYS A 263 7.47 10.23 -2.67
CA CYS A 263 7.29 11.68 -2.74
C CYS A 263 6.77 12.28 -1.43
N CYS A 264 7.29 11.84 -0.28
CA CYS A 264 6.76 12.27 1.02
C CYS A 264 6.84 13.78 1.28
N HIS A 265 7.76 14.48 0.63
CA HIS A 265 7.82 15.95 0.67
C HIS A 265 6.60 16.63 0.02
N LEU A 266 5.82 15.90 -0.78
CA LEU A 266 4.58 16.35 -1.44
C LEU A 266 3.31 15.90 -0.71
N ALA A 267 3.43 15.36 0.51
CA ALA A 267 2.29 14.82 1.25
C ALA A 267 1.18 15.88 1.53
N PRO A 268 -0.12 15.49 1.52
CA PRO A 268 -0.66 14.23 1.02
C PRO A 268 -0.54 14.12 -0.51
N ALA A 269 -0.03 12.98 -0.99
CA ALA A 269 0.13 12.71 -2.41
C ALA A 269 -1.00 11.80 -2.94
N VAL A 270 -1.56 12.19 -4.08
CA VAL A 270 -2.57 11.40 -4.82
C VAL A 270 -2.10 11.28 -6.26
N GLN A 271 -2.20 10.10 -6.85
CA GLN A 271 -1.96 9.90 -8.28
C GLN A 271 -3.30 9.67 -8.97
N GLN A 272 -3.67 10.52 -9.92
CA GLN A 272 -4.82 10.31 -10.79
C GLN A 272 -4.32 9.93 -12.18
N ASP A 273 -4.55 8.69 -12.56
CA ASP A 273 -4.01 8.06 -13.77
C ASP A 273 -2.47 8.17 -13.80
N GLU A 274 -1.93 8.97 -14.70
CA GLU A 274 -0.49 9.20 -14.85
C GLU A 274 -0.03 10.52 -14.19
N GLN A 275 -0.94 11.25 -13.53
CA GLN A 275 -0.67 12.56 -12.92
C GLN A 275 -0.49 12.45 -11.42
N LEU A 276 0.64 12.91 -10.91
CA LEU A 276 0.89 13.07 -9.48
C LEU A 276 0.39 14.44 -8.99
N LEU A 277 -0.46 14.42 -7.99
CA LEU A 277 -1.06 15.57 -7.33
C LEU A 277 -0.42 15.73 -5.94
N ALA A 278 0.18 16.89 -5.70
CA ALA A 278 0.89 17.22 -4.46
C ALA A 278 0.00 18.01 -3.49
N HIS A 279 0.27 17.87 -2.19
CA HIS A 279 -0.35 18.65 -1.12
C HIS A 279 -1.89 18.68 -1.18
N VAL A 280 -2.50 17.54 -1.54
CA VAL A 280 -3.94 17.47 -1.79
C VAL A 280 -4.71 17.71 -0.50
N ARG A 281 -5.66 18.65 -0.54
CA ARG A 281 -6.56 18.96 0.56
C ARG A 281 -7.99 18.61 0.20
N VAL A 282 -8.87 18.64 1.20
CA VAL A 282 -10.29 18.32 1.04
C VAL A 282 -10.97 19.29 0.06
N GLU A 283 -10.49 20.53 -0.01
CA GLU A 283 -11.04 21.57 -0.90
C GLU A 283 -10.72 21.31 -2.38
N ASP A 284 -9.70 20.50 -2.67
CA ASP A 284 -9.25 20.18 -4.02
C ASP A 284 -10.03 18.98 -4.61
N LEU A 285 -10.64 18.15 -3.74
CA LEU A 285 -11.34 16.92 -4.15
C LEU A 285 -12.48 17.12 -5.14
N PRO A 286 -13.31 18.19 -5.07
CA PRO A 286 -14.36 18.41 -6.07
C PRO A 286 -13.84 18.47 -7.50
N GLU A 287 -12.64 19.02 -7.72
CA GLU A 287 -12.04 19.07 -9.06
C GLU A 287 -11.42 17.71 -9.45
N ILE A 288 -10.84 16.94 -8.50
CA ILE A 288 -10.43 15.54 -8.75
C ILE A 288 -11.62 14.69 -9.19
N ILE A 289 -12.73 14.81 -8.46
CA ILE A 289 -13.99 14.08 -8.71
C ILE A 289 -14.58 14.50 -10.05
N ALA A 290 -14.68 15.81 -10.33
CA ALA A 290 -15.18 16.29 -11.61
C ALA A 290 -14.34 15.74 -12.78
N HIS A 291 -13.02 15.72 -12.65
CA HIS A 291 -12.13 15.15 -13.66
C HIS A 291 -12.39 13.64 -13.89
N CYS A 292 -12.71 12.88 -12.83
CA CYS A 292 -13.08 11.47 -12.97
C CYS A 292 -14.41 11.26 -13.70
N LEU A 293 -15.32 12.24 -13.65
CA LEU A 293 -16.66 12.15 -14.22
C LEU A 293 -16.75 12.76 -15.64
N GLU A 294 -15.74 13.51 -16.08
CA GLU A 294 -15.65 14.04 -17.43
C GLU A 294 -15.20 12.94 -18.43
N GLU A 295 -15.93 12.74 -19.53
CA GLU A 295 -15.61 11.72 -20.55
C GLU A 295 -14.33 11.97 -21.37
N LYS A 296 -13.50 12.95 -20.99
CA LYS A 296 -12.26 13.24 -21.72
C LYS A 296 -11.08 12.63 -20.99
N PRO A 297 -10.52 11.49 -21.46
CA PRO A 297 -9.23 11.03 -20.95
C PRO A 297 -8.19 12.10 -21.28
N LYS A 298 -7.86 12.96 -20.32
CA LYS A 298 -6.86 14.00 -20.51
C LYS A 298 -5.48 13.41 -20.21
N ARG A 299 -4.80 13.11 -21.32
CA ARG A 299 -3.35 13.24 -21.57
C ARG A 299 -2.46 12.16 -20.96
N ARG A 300 -1.62 11.59 -21.84
CA ARG A 300 -0.43 10.79 -21.51
C ARG A 300 0.57 11.67 -20.75
N GLY A 301 1.10 11.12 -19.66
CA GLY A 301 2.37 11.41 -19.00
C GLY A 301 2.61 12.86 -18.59
N GLY A 302 2.64 13.12 -17.29
CA GLY A 302 3.15 14.39 -16.76
C GLY A 302 2.58 14.76 -15.40
N TYR A 303 3.33 15.59 -14.67
CA TYR A 303 2.91 16.21 -13.41
C TYR A 303 1.92 17.36 -13.71
N GLN A 304 0.78 17.42 -13.00
CA GLN A 304 -0.10 18.60 -13.01
C GLN A 304 -0.45 19.02 -11.58
N PRO A 305 -0.04 20.21 -11.12
CA PRO A 305 -0.46 20.71 -9.83
C PRO A 305 -1.93 21.16 -9.88
N PHE A 306 -2.67 20.93 -8.79
CA PHE A 306 -4.05 21.42 -8.63
C PHE A 306 -4.08 22.95 -8.63
N LYS A 307 -4.90 23.54 -9.50
CA LYS A 307 -4.84 24.97 -9.86
C LYS A 307 -5.43 25.94 -8.83
N LYS A 308 -5.86 25.51 -7.63
CA LYS A 308 -6.62 26.40 -6.71
C LYS A 308 -6.11 26.57 -5.28
N SER A 309 -4.98 25.98 -4.91
CA SER A 309 -4.22 26.45 -3.75
C SER A 309 -2.94 27.13 -4.21
N ALA A 310 -3.08 28.38 -4.63
CA ALA A 310 -1.96 29.23 -4.97
C ALA A 310 -1.04 29.43 -3.75
N THR A 311 -0.03 28.58 -3.65
CA THR A 311 1.33 29.03 -3.39
C THR A 311 2.29 28.14 -4.16
N ARG A 312 2.71 28.65 -5.32
CA ARG A 312 3.91 28.27 -6.10
C ARG A 312 4.01 26.83 -6.62
N CYS A 313 3.36 26.57 -7.74
CA CYS A 313 4.07 25.97 -8.87
C CYS A 313 3.35 26.28 -10.19
N SER A 314 4.04 26.93 -11.11
CA SER A 314 3.56 27.31 -12.44
C SER A 314 3.16 26.08 -13.25
N GLN A 315 2.24 26.29 -14.19
CA GLN A 315 1.68 25.25 -15.07
C GLN A 315 2.69 24.70 -16.10
N ASP A 316 3.95 25.14 -16.03
CA ASP A 316 5.08 24.71 -16.85
C ASP A 316 6.22 24.13 -15.98
N ALA A 317 5.94 23.82 -14.71
CA ALA A 317 6.96 23.30 -13.80
C ALA A 317 7.45 21.92 -14.24
N THR A 318 8.63 21.91 -14.89
CA THR A 318 9.44 20.72 -15.06
C THR A 318 9.70 20.08 -13.70
N ALA A 319 10.04 18.78 -13.66
CA ALA A 319 10.47 18.14 -12.41
C ALA A 319 11.58 18.95 -11.68
N ALA A 320 12.39 19.69 -12.45
CA ALA A 320 13.38 20.64 -11.95
C ALA A 320 12.75 21.87 -11.26
N GLU A 321 11.66 22.43 -11.76
CA GLU A 321 10.99 23.61 -11.16
C GLU A 321 10.37 23.30 -9.79
N LEU A 322 9.76 22.13 -9.62
CA LEU A 322 9.24 21.64 -8.33
C LEU A 322 10.35 21.30 -7.34
N LEU A 323 11.44 20.73 -7.85
CA LEU A 323 12.65 20.62 -7.06
C LEU A 323 13.13 22.02 -6.68
N THR A 324 13.07 23.06 -7.52
CA THR A 324 13.58 24.38 -7.15
C THR A 324 12.62 25.28 -6.36
N SER A 325 11.31 25.03 -6.33
CA SER A 325 10.33 25.99 -5.82
C SER A 325 10.14 26.02 -4.30
N SER A 326 10.82 25.16 -3.54
CA SER A 326 10.92 25.32 -2.08
C SER A 326 12.07 26.28 -1.75
N GLU A 327 11.78 27.58 -1.69
CA GLU A 327 12.73 28.59 -1.19
C GLU A 327 13.16 28.38 0.27
N GLU A 328 12.49 27.49 1.02
CA GLU A 328 13.01 26.95 2.28
C GLU A 328 13.97 25.79 1.99
N VAL A 329 15.12 26.15 1.41
CA VAL A 329 16.21 25.25 1.07
C VAL A 329 16.85 24.74 2.36
N ALA A 330 16.43 23.54 2.81
CA ALA A 330 17.38 22.64 3.44
C ALA A 330 18.59 22.56 2.49
N GLN A 331 19.79 22.96 2.95
CA GLN A 331 20.99 22.97 2.12
C GLN A 331 21.09 21.63 1.39
N ARG A 332 20.97 21.68 0.06
CA ARG A 332 21.08 20.52 -0.80
C ARG A 332 22.55 20.12 -0.85
N ILE A 333 22.99 19.33 0.12
CA ILE A 333 24.39 18.88 0.16
C ILE A 333 24.63 17.86 -0.96
N VAL A 334 23.68 16.94 -1.17
CA VAL A 334 23.80 15.88 -2.18
C VAL A 334 23.41 16.36 -3.58
N THR A 335 22.38 17.19 -3.69
CA THR A 335 21.89 17.76 -4.96
C THR A 335 22.33 19.21 -5.18
N GLY A 336 23.37 19.68 -4.47
CA GLY A 336 23.83 21.08 -4.54
C GLY A 336 24.31 21.48 -5.92
N GLY A 337 24.95 20.55 -6.65
CA GLY A 337 25.34 20.74 -8.06
C GLY A 337 24.17 20.71 -9.05
N TRP A 338 22.97 20.33 -8.61
CA TRP A 338 21.75 20.36 -9.43
C TRP A 338 20.99 21.70 -9.32
N SER A 339 21.47 22.65 -8.51
CA SER A 339 20.82 23.95 -8.38
C SER A 339 21.07 24.86 -9.60
N GLY A 340 20.00 25.50 -10.11
CA GLY A 340 20.03 26.34 -11.30
C GLY A 340 19.61 25.60 -12.59
N SER A 341 19.86 26.22 -13.76
CA SER A 341 19.61 25.65 -15.09
C SER A 341 20.58 24.52 -15.48
N GLY A 342 21.31 23.93 -14.52
CA GLY A 342 22.53 23.15 -14.77
C GLY A 342 22.46 21.65 -14.51
N GLY A 343 21.32 21.07 -14.12
CA GLY A 343 21.25 19.64 -13.79
C GLY A 343 20.05 18.90 -14.38
N ALA A 344 19.22 19.59 -15.16
CA ALA A 344 17.93 19.08 -15.63
C ALA A 344 18.00 18.43 -17.01
N SER A 345 19.12 18.59 -17.73
CA SER A 345 19.36 17.97 -19.03
C SER A 345 20.66 17.16 -19.05
N LEU A 346 20.73 16.19 -19.96
CA LEU A 346 21.94 15.41 -20.22
C LEU A 346 23.14 16.32 -20.57
N GLN A 347 22.87 17.37 -21.35
CA GLN A 347 23.89 18.32 -21.82
C GLN A 347 24.50 19.10 -20.64
N ASP A 348 23.67 19.52 -19.69
CA ASP A 348 24.18 20.23 -18.52
C ASP A 348 25.00 19.30 -17.61
N TYR A 349 24.54 18.04 -17.45
CA TYR A 349 25.28 17.02 -16.70
C TYR A 349 26.67 16.79 -17.32
N GLU A 350 26.75 16.63 -18.64
CA GLU A 350 28.02 16.49 -19.38
C GLU A 350 28.91 17.73 -19.25
N ALA A 351 28.35 18.94 -19.38
CA ALA A 351 29.08 20.20 -19.25
C ALA A 351 29.73 20.38 -17.87
N GLN A 352 29.15 19.78 -16.83
CA GLN A 352 29.71 19.78 -15.47
C GLN A 352 30.70 18.63 -15.19
N GLY A 353 31.13 17.91 -16.23
CA GLY A 353 32.04 16.78 -16.10
C GLY A 353 31.35 15.44 -15.80
N GLY A 354 30.03 15.35 -16.00
CA GLY A 354 29.30 14.10 -16.05
C GLY A 354 29.96 13.12 -17.03
N PHE A 355 29.89 11.83 -16.71
CA PHE A 355 30.58 10.74 -17.44
C PHE A 355 32.10 10.81 -17.57
N ALA A 356 32.80 11.85 -17.09
CA ALA A 356 34.26 11.91 -17.16
C ALA A 356 34.91 10.71 -16.46
N ALA A 357 34.36 10.28 -15.32
CA ALA A 357 34.79 9.07 -14.62
C ALA A 357 34.56 7.80 -15.45
N LEU A 358 33.41 7.70 -16.13
CA LEU A 358 33.11 6.57 -17.03
C LEU A 358 34.11 6.51 -18.19
N ALA A 359 34.39 7.65 -18.83
CA ALA A 359 35.36 7.76 -19.91
C ALA A 359 36.77 7.33 -19.46
N LYS A 360 37.21 7.79 -18.28
CA LYS A 360 38.49 7.36 -17.67
C LYS A 360 38.51 5.84 -17.44
N CYS A 361 37.47 5.29 -16.81
CA CYS A 361 37.37 3.86 -16.53
C CYS A 361 37.46 3.02 -17.81
N LEU A 362 36.79 3.43 -18.89
CA LEU A 362 36.76 2.68 -20.15
C LEU A 362 38.04 2.80 -20.98
N SER A 363 38.73 3.94 -20.90
CA SER A 363 39.89 4.22 -21.77
C SER A 363 41.25 4.01 -21.11
N GLN A 364 41.34 4.11 -19.78
CA GLN A 364 42.62 4.21 -19.07
C GLN A 364 42.78 3.23 -17.91
N MET A 365 41.74 2.50 -17.51
CA MET A 365 41.76 1.65 -16.32
C MET A 365 41.42 0.20 -16.64
N THR A 366 42.06 -0.73 -15.92
CA THR A 366 41.64 -2.13 -15.90
C THR A 366 40.49 -2.33 -14.89
N PRO A 367 39.69 -3.40 -15.01
CA PRO A 367 38.67 -3.74 -14.01
C PRO A 367 39.21 -3.81 -12.57
N GLU A 368 40.42 -4.33 -12.38
CA GLU A 368 41.09 -4.41 -11.08
C GLU A 368 41.41 -3.01 -10.53
N GLN A 369 41.96 -2.12 -11.36
CA GLN A 369 42.23 -0.74 -10.97
C GLN A 369 40.96 0.01 -10.60
N ILE A 370 39.84 -0.26 -11.28
CA ILE A 370 38.54 0.33 -10.94
C ILE A 370 38.07 -0.17 -9.56
N ILE A 371 38.19 -1.47 -9.29
CA ILE A 371 37.81 -2.04 -7.98
C ILE A 371 38.70 -1.45 -6.87
N ASP A 372 40.00 -1.32 -7.11
CA ASP A 372 40.96 -0.80 -6.12
C ASP A 372 40.71 0.70 -5.84
N GLU A 373 40.38 1.50 -6.84
CA GLU A 373 39.97 2.91 -6.67
C GLU A 373 38.72 3.02 -5.77
N VAL A 374 37.69 2.20 -6.03
CA VAL A 374 36.45 2.18 -5.22
C VAL A 374 36.71 1.65 -3.81
N GLU A 375 37.69 0.77 -3.63
CA GLU A 375 38.12 0.31 -2.30
C GLU A 375 38.82 1.43 -1.52
N GLN A 376 39.75 2.12 -2.16
CA GLN A 376 40.47 3.26 -1.58
C GLN A 376 39.53 4.40 -1.20
N SER A 377 38.47 4.63 -1.99
CA SER A 377 37.45 5.62 -1.67
C SER A 377 36.59 5.25 -0.45
N GLY A 378 36.66 4.01 0.03
CA GLY A 378 35.84 3.52 1.14
C GLY A 378 34.34 3.49 0.84
N LEU A 379 33.94 3.40 -0.43
CA LEU A 379 32.52 3.48 -0.81
C LEU A 379 31.73 2.31 -0.24
N ARG A 380 30.59 2.63 0.38
CA ARG A 380 29.64 1.66 0.94
C ARG A 380 28.29 1.79 0.26
N GLY A 381 27.57 0.68 0.16
CA GLY A 381 26.23 0.65 -0.42
C GLY A 381 25.28 1.63 0.28
N ARG A 382 24.57 2.42 -0.51
CA ARG A 382 23.69 3.50 -0.02
C ARG A 382 22.22 3.10 0.15
N GLY A 383 21.82 1.90 -0.29
CA GLY A 383 20.46 1.36 -0.06
C GLY A 383 20.28 0.74 1.32
N GLY A 384 20.75 1.39 2.39
CA GLY A 384 20.56 0.95 3.78
C GLY A 384 21.51 -0.15 4.31
N GLY A 385 21.86 -1.16 3.48
CA GLY A 385 22.68 -2.29 3.94
C GLY A 385 24.15 -1.97 4.26
N GLY A 386 24.70 -0.87 3.73
CA GLY A 386 26.03 -0.37 4.10
C GLY A 386 27.20 -1.34 3.81
N PHE A 387 27.03 -2.35 2.96
CA PHE A 387 28.12 -3.29 2.62
C PHE A 387 29.19 -2.59 1.76
N PRO A 388 30.50 -2.85 1.97
CA PRO A 388 31.56 -2.24 1.15
C PRO A 388 31.42 -2.60 -0.33
N SER A 389 31.32 -1.58 -1.21
CA SER A 389 31.01 -1.77 -2.63
C SER A 389 32.11 -2.55 -3.36
N ALA A 390 33.38 -2.18 -3.15
CA ALA A 390 34.51 -2.85 -3.79
C ALA A 390 34.63 -4.32 -3.38
N LYS A 391 34.35 -4.66 -2.12
CA LYS A 391 34.35 -6.05 -1.65
C LYS A 391 33.31 -6.88 -2.40
N LYS A 392 32.10 -6.34 -2.62
CA LYS A 392 31.05 -7.02 -3.40
C LYS A 392 31.52 -7.23 -4.85
N TRP A 393 32.12 -6.21 -5.47
CA TRP A 393 32.61 -6.29 -6.84
C TRP A 393 33.73 -7.33 -7.00
N ARG A 394 34.68 -7.37 -6.07
CA ARG A 394 35.80 -8.33 -6.10
C ARG A 394 35.33 -9.78 -5.96
N LEU A 395 34.31 -10.05 -5.13
CA LEU A 395 33.73 -11.39 -5.02
C LEU A 395 33.07 -11.84 -6.33
N VAL A 396 32.37 -10.94 -7.02
CA VAL A 396 31.70 -11.23 -8.30
C VAL A 396 32.72 -11.35 -9.43
N SER A 397 33.77 -10.53 -9.45
CA SER A 397 34.78 -10.56 -10.52
C SER A 397 35.51 -11.90 -10.58
N GLN A 398 35.70 -12.55 -9.43
CA GLN A 398 36.33 -13.87 -9.28
C GLN A 398 35.47 -15.05 -9.75
N GLN A 399 34.17 -14.85 -10.00
CA GLN A 399 33.29 -15.91 -10.48
C GLN A 399 33.44 -16.13 -11.99
N GLN A 400 33.23 -17.37 -12.43
CA GLN A 400 33.15 -17.73 -13.84
C GLN A 400 31.72 -17.52 -14.38
N GLY A 401 31.59 -17.31 -15.69
CA GLY A 401 30.30 -17.11 -16.36
C GLY A 401 29.94 -15.64 -16.61
N GLU A 402 28.74 -15.43 -17.15
CA GLU A 402 28.21 -14.11 -17.47
C GLU A 402 27.85 -13.34 -16.19
N LYS A 403 28.11 -12.04 -16.20
CA LYS A 403 27.97 -11.15 -15.03
C LYS A 403 26.99 -10.04 -15.34
N TYR A 404 26.13 -9.75 -14.38
CA TYR A 404 25.09 -8.73 -14.52
C TYR A 404 25.26 -7.66 -13.45
N VAL A 405 25.08 -6.40 -13.86
CA VAL A 405 24.98 -5.26 -12.93
C VAL A 405 23.52 -4.81 -12.93
N ILE A 406 22.90 -4.85 -11.75
CA ILE A 406 21.52 -4.42 -11.56
C ILE A 406 21.56 -3.13 -10.76
N ALA A 407 21.13 -2.03 -11.38
CA ALA A 407 20.88 -0.78 -10.67
C ALA A 407 19.49 -0.87 -10.01
N ASN A 408 19.45 -0.88 -8.68
CA ASN A 408 18.19 -0.90 -7.95
C ASN A 408 17.59 0.52 -7.92
N GLY A 409 16.56 0.74 -8.75
CA GLY A 409 15.74 1.94 -8.73
C GLY A 409 14.41 1.77 -7.98
N ASP A 410 14.20 0.62 -7.32
CA ASP A 410 13.02 0.35 -6.50
C ASP A 410 13.25 0.90 -5.08
N GLU A 411 13.04 2.20 -4.91
CA GLU A 411 13.09 2.89 -3.62
C GLU A 411 11.81 2.61 -2.82
N GLY A 412 11.72 1.39 -2.27
CA GLY A 412 10.54 0.91 -1.55
C GLY A 412 10.45 1.33 -0.08
N ASP A 413 11.55 1.81 0.51
CA ASP A 413 11.55 2.26 1.90
C ASP A 413 10.76 3.58 2.03
N PRO A 414 9.77 3.68 2.94
CA PRO A 414 9.06 4.93 3.17
C PRO A 414 10.03 6.00 3.69
N GLY A 415 10.07 7.17 3.03
CA GLY A 415 10.96 8.28 3.42
C GLY A 415 10.34 9.63 3.13
#